data_AF-A0A953EJX6-F1
#
_entry.id   AF-A0A953EJX6-F1
#
_cell.length_a   1.000
_cell.length_b   1.000
_cell.length_c   1.000
_cell.angle_alpha   90.00
_cell.angle_beta   90.00
_cell.angle_gamma   90.00
#
_symmetry.space_group_name_H-M   'P 1'
#
loop_
_entity.id
_entity.type
_entity.pdbx_description
1 polymer ?
#
loop_
_entity_poly.entity_id
_entity_poly.type
_entity_poly.pdbx_seq_one_letter_code
_entity_poly.pdbx_strand_id
1 'polypeptide(L)'
;MNCIDIGTIQAFLDGELDLERSAEVSDHLDTCNACALMLSEAEAEEAVVMPALAREFDALVPTQRLWAKINDHIETEKRERPWYKKLGSAAAMLLARPSFAVATAALLFVVIGTGFWLTNKPESTGLAAIPTGTTANKPVTMAAKTADSPNTPVPAADQKAEEFNDIQPSRQVRPRVMTAAYVASEPVRATHASVKLDPAEQDYQNTIAGLSRSLRGQKDGVMAVSERIAFERDMALVNNAIDKMREQVRKNPNDMSARQVLYGSYQNKIDLLNSVSQKQELVASLR
;
A
#
# COMPACT_ATOMS: atom_id res chain seq x y z
N MET A 1 -22.33 -27.71 26.84
CA MET A 1 -21.57 -26.54 26.35
C MET A 1 -22.55 -25.65 25.62
N ASN A 2 -22.57 -24.36 25.91
CA ASN A 2 -23.48 -23.42 25.27
C ASN A 2 -22.90 -23.03 23.90
N CYS A 3 -23.75 -22.92 22.89
CA CYS A 3 -23.34 -22.45 21.56
C CYS A 3 -22.99 -20.96 21.61
N ILE A 4 -22.11 -20.54 20.69
CA ILE A 4 -21.75 -19.15 20.48
C ILE A 4 -22.92 -18.44 19.79
N ASP A 5 -23.15 -17.17 20.12
CA ASP A 5 -24.15 -16.33 19.48
C ASP A 5 -23.70 -15.93 18.06
N ILE A 6 -24.68 -15.71 17.18
CA ILE A 6 -24.42 -15.35 15.78
C ILE A 6 -23.61 -14.06 15.64
N GLY A 7 -23.80 -13.09 16.54
CA GLY A 7 -23.07 -11.82 16.53
C GLY A 7 -21.58 -12.02 16.78
N THR A 8 -21.20 -12.88 17.73
CA THR A 8 -19.79 -13.23 17.96
C THR A 8 -19.18 -14.01 16.79
N ILE A 9 -19.96 -14.87 16.11
CA ILE A 9 -19.49 -15.58 14.92
C ILE A 9 -19.24 -14.60 13.75
N GLN A 10 -20.11 -13.62 13.55
CA GLN A 10 -19.91 -12.56 12.56
C GLN A 10 -18.69 -11.69 12.92
N ALA A 11 -18.58 -11.24 14.17
CA ALA A 11 -17.40 -10.48 14.62
C ALA A 11 -16.09 -11.28 14.47
N PHE A 12 -16.14 -12.61 14.62
CA PHE A 12 -14.99 -13.49 14.34
C PHE A 12 -14.65 -13.50 12.85
N LEU A 13 -15.65 -13.63 11.97
CA LEU A 13 -15.49 -13.62 10.52
C LEU A 13 -14.95 -12.27 10.01
N ASP A 14 -15.47 -11.16 10.53
CA ASP A 14 -15.05 -9.79 10.19
C ASP A 14 -13.69 -9.41 10.81
N GLY A 15 -13.14 -10.25 11.70
CA GLY A 15 -11.87 -9.99 12.38
C GLY A 15 -11.93 -8.88 13.44
N GLU A 16 -13.12 -8.57 13.96
CA GLU A 16 -13.34 -7.53 14.97
C GLU A 16 -13.09 -8.01 16.42
N LEU A 17 -12.90 -9.32 16.61
CA LEU A 17 -12.57 -9.89 17.92
C LEU A 17 -11.10 -9.66 18.31
N ASP A 18 -10.85 -9.54 19.62
CA ASP A 18 -9.48 -9.56 20.14
C ASP A 18 -8.84 -10.97 20.02
N LEU A 19 -7.53 -11.03 20.22
CA LEU A 19 -6.74 -12.26 20.03
C LEU A 19 -7.13 -13.39 21.00
N GLU A 20 -7.55 -13.05 22.22
CA GLU A 20 -7.93 -14.02 23.25
C GLU A 20 -9.29 -14.63 22.92
N ARG A 21 -10.27 -13.77 22.61
CA ARG A 21 -11.61 -14.16 22.20
C ARG A 21 -11.60 -14.94 20.88
N SER A 22 -10.78 -14.55 19.92
CA SER A 22 -10.63 -15.26 18.64
C SER A 22 -10.12 -16.69 18.85
N ALA A 23 -9.16 -16.90 19.77
CA ALA A 23 -8.67 -18.23 20.12
C ALA A 23 -9.75 -19.08 20.80
N GLU A 24 -10.51 -18.49 21.74
CA GLU A 24 -11.64 -19.18 22.40
C GLU A 24 -12.72 -19.62 21.41
N VAL A 25 -13.06 -18.75 20.44
CA VAL A 25 -14.03 -19.07 19.39
C VAL A 25 -13.48 -20.17 18.47
N SER A 26 -12.21 -20.09 18.06
CA SER A 26 -11.56 -21.14 17.26
C SER A 26 -11.62 -22.51 17.94
N ASP A 27 -11.23 -22.59 19.23
CA ASP A 27 -11.26 -23.84 19.99
C ASP A 27 -12.69 -24.40 20.13
N HIS A 28 -13.69 -23.52 20.24
CA HIS A 28 -15.09 -23.94 20.27
C HIS A 28 -15.57 -24.48 18.91
N LEU A 29 -15.19 -23.83 17.80
CA LEU A 29 -15.56 -24.26 16.46
C LEU A 29 -15.02 -25.65 16.13
N ASP A 30 -13.83 -25.98 16.63
CA ASP A 30 -13.22 -27.32 16.49
C ASP A 30 -14.02 -28.42 17.19
N THR A 31 -14.81 -28.07 18.22
CA THR A 31 -15.52 -29.03 19.07
C THR A 31 -17.04 -29.00 18.91
N CYS A 32 -17.60 -27.97 18.25
CA CYS A 32 -19.04 -27.76 18.12
C CYS A 32 -19.48 -27.66 16.65
N ASN A 33 -19.98 -28.77 16.09
CA ASN A 33 -20.45 -28.84 14.70
C ASN A 33 -21.56 -27.83 14.36
N ALA A 34 -22.42 -27.47 15.33
CA ALA A 34 -23.50 -26.51 15.08
C ALA A 34 -22.96 -25.10 14.82
N CYS A 35 -21.95 -24.67 15.60
CA CYS A 35 -21.29 -23.39 15.39
C CYS A 35 -20.42 -23.40 14.13
N ALA A 36 -19.74 -24.52 13.82
CA ALA A 36 -19.00 -24.66 12.57
C ALA A 36 -19.91 -24.56 11.33
N LEU A 37 -21.11 -25.16 11.38
CA LEU A 37 -22.09 -25.04 10.29
C LEU A 37 -22.56 -23.59 10.12
N MET A 38 -22.86 -22.90 11.22
CA MET A 38 -23.26 -21.49 11.19
C MET A 38 -22.18 -20.58 10.60
N LEU A 39 -20.90 -20.82 10.93
CA LEU A 39 -19.78 -20.11 10.32
C LEU A 39 -19.72 -20.36 8.80
N SER A 40 -19.85 -21.62 8.37
CA SER A 40 -19.84 -21.95 6.94
C SER A 40 -21.00 -21.34 6.15
N GLU A 41 -22.17 -21.17 6.78
CA GLU A 41 -23.32 -20.50 6.18
C GLU A 41 -23.06 -18.99 6.00
N ALA A 42 -22.47 -18.34 7.02
CA ALA A 42 -22.07 -16.94 6.94
C ALA A 42 -21.00 -16.70 5.85
N GLU A 43 -19.98 -17.56 5.76
CA GLU A 43 -18.97 -17.51 4.69
C GLU A 43 -19.60 -17.68 3.29
N ALA A 44 -20.61 -18.56 3.17
CA ALA A 44 -21.31 -18.77 1.90
C ALA A 44 -22.14 -17.55 1.47
N GLU A 45 -22.77 -16.85 2.41
CA GLU A 45 -23.47 -15.59 2.14
C GLU A 45 -22.49 -14.50 1.67
N GLU A 46 -21.34 -14.37 2.34
CA GLU A 46 -20.29 -13.43 1.95
C GLU A 46 -19.74 -13.74 0.54
N ALA A 47 -19.52 -15.03 0.25
CA ALA A 47 -19.00 -15.48 -1.05
C ALA A 47 -19.91 -15.14 -2.24
N VAL A 48 -21.20 -14.87 -2.01
CA VAL A 48 -22.12 -14.38 -3.06
C VAL A 48 -21.95 -12.88 -3.29
N VAL A 49 -21.73 -12.11 -2.22
CA VAL A 49 -21.68 -10.64 -2.25
C VAL A 49 -20.31 -10.14 -2.74
N MET A 50 -19.22 -10.69 -2.20
CA MET A 50 -17.86 -10.20 -2.46
C MET A 50 -17.46 -10.19 -3.96
N PRO A 51 -17.78 -11.22 -4.79
CA PRO A 51 -17.45 -11.18 -6.21
C PRO A 51 -18.21 -10.10 -6.99
N ALA A 52 -19.42 -9.75 -6.56
CA ALA A 52 -20.21 -8.70 -7.21
C ALA A 52 -19.60 -7.31 -6.94
N LEU A 53 -19.07 -7.09 -5.73
CA LEU A 53 -18.41 -5.83 -5.35
C LEU A 53 -16.93 -5.79 -5.75
N ALA A 54 -16.31 -6.92 -6.11
CA ALA A 54 -14.88 -7.00 -6.46
C ALA A 54 -14.47 -5.97 -7.54
N ARG A 55 -15.34 -5.73 -8.53
CA ARG A 55 -15.08 -4.75 -9.59
C ARG A 55 -15.04 -3.31 -9.09
N GLU A 56 -15.83 -2.99 -8.07
CA GLU A 56 -15.83 -1.66 -7.43
C GLU A 56 -14.64 -1.54 -6.48
N PHE A 57 -14.33 -2.58 -5.71
CA PHE A 57 -13.13 -2.61 -4.87
C PHE A 57 -11.85 -2.48 -5.72
N ASP A 58 -11.71 -3.17 -6.85
CA ASP A 58 -10.54 -3.03 -7.73
C ASP A 58 -10.37 -1.61 -8.29
N ALA A 59 -11.44 -0.83 -8.39
CA ALA A 59 -11.39 0.58 -8.80
C ALA A 59 -11.06 1.52 -7.64
N LEU A 60 -11.40 1.15 -6.39
CA LEU A 60 -11.18 1.93 -5.17
C LEU A 60 -9.89 1.57 -4.43
N VAL A 61 -9.33 0.38 -4.67
CA VAL A 61 -8.09 -0.07 -4.03
C VAL A 61 -6.97 0.86 -4.52
N PRO A 62 -6.22 1.48 -3.58
CA PRO A 62 -5.12 2.35 -3.92
C PRO A 62 -4.21 1.67 -4.93
N THR A 63 -3.92 2.40 -6.02
CA THR A 63 -3.07 1.98 -7.14
C THR A 63 -1.89 1.14 -6.65
N GLN A 64 -1.47 0.15 -7.43
CA GLN A 64 -0.31 -0.72 -7.14
C GLN A 64 0.92 0.02 -6.59
N ARG A 65 1.07 1.32 -6.87
CA ARG A 65 2.02 2.26 -6.26
C ARG A 65 1.94 2.37 -4.72
N LEU A 66 0.75 2.44 -4.15
CA LEU A 66 0.57 2.51 -2.68
C LEU A 66 0.96 1.17 -2.04
N TRP A 67 0.51 0.07 -2.64
CA TRP A 67 0.86 -1.29 -2.19
C TRP A 67 2.36 -1.56 -2.30
N ALA A 68 3.00 -1.17 -3.40
CA ALA A 68 4.45 -1.28 -3.56
C ALA A 68 5.21 -0.46 -2.49
N LYS A 69 4.74 0.76 -2.18
CA LYS A 69 5.32 1.60 -1.13
C LYS A 69 5.12 1.01 0.28
N ILE A 70 3.95 0.43 0.56
CA ILE A 70 3.69 -0.25 1.84
C ILE A 70 4.59 -1.47 1.97
N ASN A 71 4.70 -2.29 0.93
CA ASN A 71 5.53 -3.49 0.95
C ASN A 71 7.03 -3.16 1.07
N ASP A 72 7.50 -2.12 0.39
CA ASP A 72 8.86 -1.58 0.53
C ASP A 72 9.13 -1.09 1.96
N HIS A 73 8.17 -0.38 2.58
CA HIS A 73 8.29 0.04 3.99
C HIS A 73 8.33 -1.16 4.97
N ILE A 74 7.57 -2.22 4.72
CA ILE A 74 7.60 -3.44 5.55
C ILE A 74 8.91 -4.20 5.38
N GLU A 75 9.43 -4.31 4.15
CA GLU A 75 10.70 -4.98 3.86
C GLU A 75 11.89 -4.22 4.43
N THR A 76 11.89 -2.88 4.32
CA THR A 76 12.92 -2.02 4.94
C THR A 76 12.87 -2.12 6.47
N GLU A 77 11.70 -2.09 7.11
CA GLU A 77 11.60 -2.27 8.56
C GLU A 77 12.09 -3.66 9.01
N LYS A 78 11.78 -4.73 8.25
CA LYS A 78 12.32 -6.08 8.51
C LYS A 78 13.82 -6.18 8.33
N ARG A 79 14.39 -5.44 7.37
CA ARG A 79 15.83 -5.41 7.06
C ARG A 79 16.61 -4.55 8.06
N GLU A 80 16.01 -3.45 8.51
CA GLU A 80 16.57 -2.53 9.50
C GLU A 80 16.33 -2.98 10.95
N ARG A 81 15.58 -4.06 11.19
CA ARG A 81 15.52 -4.70 12.50
C ARG A 81 16.94 -4.92 13.00
N PRO A 82 17.39 -4.17 14.03
CA PRO A 82 18.79 -4.13 14.35
C PRO A 82 19.25 -5.51 14.80
N TRP A 83 20.42 -5.93 14.32
CA TRP A 83 20.98 -7.26 14.57
C TRP A 83 21.04 -7.61 16.08
N TYR A 84 21.16 -6.60 16.96
CA TYR A 84 21.14 -6.76 18.41
C TYR A 84 19.79 -7.22 18.98
N LYS A 85 18.64 -6.88 18.34
CA LYS A 85 17.33 -7.41 18.75
C LYS A 85 17.15 -8.89 18.38
N LYS A 86 17.82 -9.35 17.31
CA LYS A 86 17.88 -10.78 16.95
C LYS A 86 18.81 -11.57 17.88
N LEU A 87 19.87 -10.94 18.37
CA LEU A 87 20.76 -11.55 19.37
C LEU A 87 20.09 -11.67 20.74
N GLY A 88 19.25 -10.70 21.12
CA GLY A 88 18.53 -10.72 22.41
C GLY A 88 17.59 -11.91 22.58
N SER A 89 16.86 -12.32 21.54
CA SER A 89 15.96 -13.48 21.62
C SER A 89 16.71 -14.81 21.62
N ALA A 90 17.81 -14.92 20.85
CA ALA A 90 18.67 -16.11 20.85
C ALA A 90 19.45 -16.26 22.18
N ALA A 91 19.97 -15.15 22.72
CA ALA A 91 20.66 -15.14 24.02
C ALA A 91 19.69 -15.42 25.18
N ALA A 92 18.46 -14.91 25.14
CA ALA A 92 17.43 -15.22 26.13
C ALA A 92 17.05 -16.71 26.12
N MET A 93 16.95 -17.35 24.96
CA MET A 93 16.72 -18.81 24.87
C MET A 93 17.91 -19.65 25.38
N LEU A 94 19.15 -19.15 25.22
CA LEU A 94 20.34 -19.83 25.73
C LEU A 94 20.53 -19.62 27.25
N LEU A 95 20.17 -18.46 27.78
CA LEU A 95 20.19 -18.13 29.21
C LEU A 95 19.01 -18.75 30.00
N ALA A 96 17.91 -19.09 29.33
CA ALA A 96 16.78 -19.80 29.94
C ALA A 96 17.05 -21.30 30.17
N ARG A 97 18.18 -21.84 29.71
CA ARG A 97 18.61 -23.21 30.01
C ARG A 97 19.56 -23.22 31.22
N PRO A 98 19.19 -23.84 32.35
CA PRO A 98 19.97 -23.77 33.61
C PRO A 98 21.35 -24.43 33.52
N SER A 99 21.62 -25.20 32.46
CA SER A 99 22.88 -25.93 32.23
C SER A 99 24.03 -25.07 31.67
N PHE A 100 23.79 -23.82 31.24
CA PHE A 100 24.83 -22.96 30.65
C PHE A 100 25.18 -21.69 31.47
N ALA A 101 24.50 -21.45 32.58
CA ALA A 101 24.71 -20.25 33.41
C ALA A 101 26.08 -20.20 34.12
N VAL A 102 26.75 -21.35 34.33
CA VAL A 102 28.03 -21.42 35.06
C VAL A 102 29.24 -21.20 34.15
N ALA A 103 29.15 -21.56 32.86
CA ALA A 103 30.27 -21.47 31.94
C ALA A 103 30.50 -20.06 31.36
N THR A 104 29.44 -19.24 31.26
CA THR A 104 29.52 -17.89 30.67
C THR A 104 30.07 -16.85 31.65
N ALA A 105 29.82 -17.00 32.96
CA ALA A 105 30.39 -16.13 33.99
C ALA A 105 31.92 -16.23 34.04
N ALA A 106 32.47 -17.45 33.95
CA ALA A 106 33.92 -17.66 33.96
C ALA A 106 34.62 -17.04 32.75
N LEU A 107 34.02 -17.10 31.56
CA LEU A 107 34.59 -16.48 30.34
C LEU A 107 34.56 -14.95 30.39
N LEU A 108 33.51 -14.33 30.94
CA LEU A 108 33.48 -12.87 31.12
C LEU A 108 34.54 -12.39 32.12
N PHE A 109 34.78 -13.12 33.22
CA PHE A 109 35.87 -12.80 34.15
C PHE A 109 37.25 -12.96 33.53
N VAL A 110 37.47 -13.95 32.65
CA VAL A 110 38.76 -14.13 31.95
C VAL A 110 39.00 -13.01 30.92
N VAL A 111 37.98 -12.58 30.17
CA VAL A 111 38.11 -11.49 29.19
C VAL A 111 38.34 -10.13 29.86
N ILE A 112 37.62 -9.84 30.95
CA ILE A 112 37.80 -8.59 31.71
C ILE A 112 39.17 -8.60 32.44
N GLY A 113 39.57 -9.75 33.00
CA GLY A 113 40.86 -9.90 33.68
C GLY A 113 42.07 -9.78 32.75
N THR A 114 42.00 -10.34 31.53
CA THR A 114 43.09 -10.24 30.54
C THR A 114 43.19 -8.84 29.93
N GLY A 115 42.05 -8.16 29.69
CA GLY A 115 42.05 -6.76 29.22
C GLY A 115 42.65 -5.77 30.22
N PHE A 116 42.42 -5.98 31.52
CA PHE A 116 42.98 -5.13 32.59
C PHE A 116 44.47 -5.39 32.84
N TRP A 117 44.95 -6.62 32.65
CA TRP A 117 46.35 -6.98 32.85
C TRP A 117 47.26 -6.52 31.70
N LEU A 118 46.75 -6.43 30.47
CA LEU A 118 47.50 -5.91 29.31
C LEU A 118 47.57 -4.38 29.23
N THR A 119 46.71 -3.64 29.94
CA THR A 119 46.68 -2.17 29.94
C THR A 119 47.53 -1.54 31.05
N ASN A 120 48.04 -2.34 31.99
CA ASN A 120 48.82 -1.85 33.13
C ASN A 120 50.35 -1.94 32.89
N LYS A 121 50.83 -1.43 31.76
CA LYS A 121 52.26 -1.13 31.58
C LYS A 121 52.52 0.33 31.92
N PRO A 122 53.39 0.65 32.89
CA PRO A 122 53.73 2.02 33.20
C PRO A 122 54.80 2.51 32.22
N GLU A 123 54.41 3.35 31.26
CA GLU A 123 55.37 4.14 30.49
C GLU A 123 55.11 5.64 30.67
N SER A 124 56.03 6.22 31.44
CA SER A 124 56.67 7.53 31.30
C SER A 124 55.89 8.66 30.63
N THR A 125 55.59 9.65 31.48
CA THR A 125 55.44 11.07 31.19
C THR A 125 56.41 11.59 30.12
N GLY A 126 55.86 12.16 29.05
CA GLY A 126 56.53 13.06 28.12
C GLY A 126 55.59 14.21 27.73
N LEU A 127 55.91 15.42 28.20
CA LEU A 127 55.21 16.67 27.90
C LEU A 127 55.31 17.05 26.42
N ALA A 128 54.21 17.46 25.79
CA ALA A 128 54.22 18.41 24.67
C ALA A 128 52.85 19.09 24.45
N ALA A 129 52.82 20.38 24.81
CA ALA A 129 52.10 21.52 24.23
C ALA A 129 50.68 21.39 23.62
N ILE A 130 49.80 22.25 24.15
CA ILE A 130 48.51 22.70 23.62
C ILE A 130 48.75 23.59 22.37
N PRO A 131 47.82 23.64 21.40
CA PRO A 131 47.06 24.89 21.29
C PRO A 131 45.55 24.68 21.12
N THR A 132 44.82 25.47 21.90
CA THR A 132 43.38 25.61 21.98
C THR A 132 42.86 26.32 20.72
N GLY A 133 42.01 25.65 19.96
CA GLY A 133 41.23 26.23 18.87
C GLY A 133 39.76 26.20 19.19
N THR A 134 39.25 27.32 19.71
CA THR A 134 37.83 27.59 19.97
C THR A 134 37.05 27.75 18.67
N THR A 135 36.01 26.94 18.46
CA THR A 135 34.82 27.39 17.72
C THR A 135 33.56 26.84 18.40
N ALA A 136 32.89 27.76 19.09
CA ALA A 136 31.52 27.63 19.50
C ALA A 136 30.62 27.44 18.27
N ASN A 137 29.64 26.54 18.35
CA ASN A 137 28.38 26.75 17.64
C ASN A 137 27.19 26.15 18.40
N LYS A 138 26.14 26.95 18.43
CA LYS A 138 24.95 26.94 19.29
C LYS A 138 24.05 25.69 19.11
N PRO A 139 23.32 25.27 20.14
CA PRO A 139 22.13 24.44 19.97
C PRO A 139 20.99 25.28 19.38
N VAL A 140 20.44 24.84 18.25
CA VAL A 140 19.18 25.38 17.71
C VAL A 140 18.04 24.76 18.50
N THR A 141 17.47 25.55 19.40
CA THR A 141 16.15 25.33 20.01
C THR A 141 15.08 25.38 18.93
N MET A 142 14.50 24.23 18.58
CA MET A 142 13.22 24.19 17.88
C MET A 142 12.11 24.41 18.90
N ALA A 143 11.54 25.61 18.89
CA ALA A 143 10.31 25.92 19.60
C ALA A 143 9.13 25.33 18.82
N ALA A 144 8.42 24.40 19.46
CA ALA A 144 7.10 23.97 19.07
C ALA A 144 6.13 25.14 19.22
N LYS A 145 5.46 25.53 18.13
CA LYS A 145 4.30 26.43 18.17
C LYS A 145 3.07 25.64 17.78
N THR A 146 2.31 25.29 18.82
CA THR A 146 0.94 24.81 18.77
C THR A 146 -0.02 25.89 18.27
N ALA A 147 -1.03 25.41 17.55
CA ALA A 147 -2.37 25.97 17.29
C ALA A 147 -2.47 27.35 16.61
N ASP A 148 -3.12 27.40 15.45
CA ASP A 148 -4.46 28.00 15.45
C ASP A 148 -5.31 27.49 14.28
N SER A 149 -6.58 27.22 14.60
CA SER A 149 -7.63 26.72 13.73
C SER A 149 -8.55 27.88 13.36
N PRO A 150 -8.73 28.25 12.08
CA PRO A 150 -9.70 29.27 11.72
C PRO A 150 -11.12 28.69 11.68
N ASN A 151 -11.79 28.70 12.84
CA ASN A 151 -13.26 28.68 12.90
C ASN A 151 -13.78 29.93 12.16
N THR A 152 -14.44 29.71 11.02
CA THR A 152 -15.18 30.77 10.33
C THR A 152 -16.68 30.48 10.49
N PRO A 153 -17.49 31.42 11.01
CA PRO A 153 -18.91 31.18 11.29
C PRO A 153 -19.71 31.16 9.98
N VAL A 154 -20.50 30.11 9.78
CA VAL A 154 -21.54 30.05 8.75
C VAL A 154 -22.77 30.81 9.26
N PRO A 155 -23.34 31.78 8.51
CA PRO A 155 -24.53 32.50 8.95
C PRO A 155 -25.77 31.60 8.92
N ALA A 156 -26.59 31.77 9.95
CA ALA A 156 -27.87 31.11 10.16
C ALA A 156 -28.82 31.35 8.97
N ALA A 157 -29.26 30.27 8.34
CA ALA A 157 -30.41 30.26 7.45
C ALA A 157 -31.60 29.70 8.22
N ASP A 158 -32.66 30.51 8.26
CA ASP A 158 -33.95 30.25 8.89
C ASP A 158 -34.52 28.88 8.49
N GLN A 159 -34.70 28.01 9.48
CA GLN A 159 -35.56 26.84 9.35
C GLN A 159 -37.01 27.27 9.51
N LYS A 160 -37.64 27.68 8.40
CA LYS A 160 -39.09 27.71 8.31
C LYS A 160 -39.57 26.30 8.01
N ALA A 161 -40.29 25.71 8.96
CA ALA A 161 -40.98 24.44 8.80
C ALA A 161 -41.95 24.52 7.61
N GLU A 162 -41.69 23.73 6.58
CA GLU A 162 -42.67 23.41 5.55
C GLU A 162 -43.39 22.13 5.97
N GLU A 163 -44.69 22.33 6.18
CA GLU A 163 -45.72 21.39 6.57
C GLU A 163 -45.78 20.19 5.60
N PHE A 164 -45.68 18.99 6.17
CA PHE A 164 -45.77 17.73 5.45
C PHE A 164 -47.22 17.56 4.97
N ASN A 165 -47.48 17.93 3.71
CA ASN A 165 -48.81 17.85 3.13
C ASN A 165 -49.03 16.52 2.39
N ASP A 166 -50.24 16.00 2.54
CA ASP A 166 -50.67 14.64 2.26
C ASP A 166 -50.36 14.13 0.84
N ILE A 167 -49.86 12.89 0.77
CA ILE A 167 -49.74 12.12 -0.47
C ILE A 167 -51.15 11.70 -0.91
N GLN A 168 -51.73 12.43 -1.86
CA GLN A 168 -52.93 11.99 -2.57
C GLN A 168 -52.53 11.19 -3.83
N PRO A 169 -53.07 9.98 -4.06
CA PRO A 169 -52.61 9.13 -5.16
C PRO A 169 -52.98 9.74 -6.51
N SER A 170 -51.96 10.14 -7.26
CA SER A 170 -52.10 10.66 -8.61
C SER A 170 -52.58 9.56 -9.57
N ARG A 171 -53.66 9.92 -10.26
CA ARG A 171 -54.37 9.26 -11.35
C ARG A 171 -53.43 8.56 -12.34
N GLN A 172 -53.68 7.26 -12.58
CA GLN A 172 -52.99 6.43 -13.55
C GLN A 172 -52.91 7.09 -14.93
N VAL A 173 -51.69 7.44 -15.35
CA VAL A 173 -51.38 7.83 -16.73
C VAL A 173 -51.18 6.55 -17.52
N ARG A 174 -52.08 6.29 -18.48
CA ARG A 174 -51.95 5.17 -19.43
C ARG A 174 -50.71 5.37 -20.31
N PRO A 175 -49.87 4.35 -20.54
CA PRO A 175 -48.73 4.48 -21.44
C PRO A 175 -49.23 4.60 -22.89
N ARG A 176 -48.91 5.73 -23.54
CA ARG A 176 -49.09 5.91 -24.97
C ARG A 176 -47.96 5.19 -25.68
N VAL A 177 -48.29 4.12 -26.40
CA VAL A 177 -47.33 3.43 -27.29
C VAL A 177 -46.92 4.42 -28.39
N MET A 178 -45.70 4.93 -28.29
CA MET A 178 -45.04 5.69 -29.35
C MET A 178 -44.35 4.68 -30.27
N THR A 179 -44.94 4.41 -31.43
CA THR A 179 -44.27 3.69 -32.50
C THR A 179 -43.19 4.61 -33.08
N ALA A 180 -41.93 4.32 -32.77
CA ALA A 180 -40.78 5.01 -33.36
C ALA A 180 -40.70 4.65 -34.85
N ALA A 181 -40.95 5.62 -35.72
CA ALA A 181 -40.61 5.52 -37.13
C ALA A 181 -39.08 5.61 -37.26
N TYR A 182 -38.44 4.48 -37.55
CA TYR A 182 -37.00 4.43 -37.81
C TYR A 182 -36.76 5.02 -39.20
N VAL A 183 -36.44 6.33 -39.25
CA VAL A 183 -35.80 6.90 -40.44
C VAL A 183 -34.37 6.35 -40.42
N ALA A 184 -34.03 5.52 -41.40
CA ALA A 184 -32.66 5.07 -41.61
C ALA A 184 -31.80 6.30 -41.91
N SER A 185 -31.17 6.86 -40.89
CA SER A 185 -30.05 7.78 -41.08
C SER A 185 -28.93 6.98 -41.72
N GLU A 186 -28.59 7.34 -42.95
CA GLU A 186 -27.38 6.88 -43.63
C GLU A 186 -26.19 6.94 -42.66
N PRO A 187 -25.27 5.96 -42.69
CA PRO A 187 -24.12 5.99 -41.82
C PRO A 187 -23.31 7.23 -42.17
N VAL A 188 -23.32 8.23 -41.27
CA VAL A 188 -22.36 9.32 -41.29
C VAL A 188 -21.00 8.65 -41.31
N ARG A 189 -20.36 8.70 -42.48
CA ARG A 189 -18.99 8.27 -42.66
C ARG A 189 -18.19 9.16 -41.75
N ALA A 190 -17.91 8.67 -40.54
CA ALA A 190 -16.99 9.28 -39.61
C ALA A 190 -15.67 9.35 -40.37
N THR A 191 -15.41 10.52 -40.96
CA THR A 191 -14.07 10.90 -41.32
C THR A 191 -13.27 10.68 -40.06
N HIS A 192 -12.29 9.78 -40.14
CA HIS A 192 -11.28 9.62 -39.10
C HIS A 192 -10.53 10.94 -39.04
N ALA A 193 -11.13 11.93 -38.37
CA ALA A 193 -10.43 13.07 -37.86
C ALA A 193 -9.34 12.46 -37.01
N SER A 194 -8.10 12.59 -37.48
CA SER A 194 -6.92 12.33 -36.69
C SER A 194 -7.07 13.15 -35.43
N VAL A 195 -7.59 12.51 -34.38
CA VAL A 195 -7.73 13.10 -33.06
C VAL A 195 -6.32 13.52 -32.69
N LYS A 196 -6.05 14.83 -32.75
CA LYS A 196 -4.77 15.39 -32.35
C LYS A 196 -4.59 14.96 -30.90
N LEU A 197 -3.62 14.08 -30.70
CA LEU A 197 -3.22 13.63 -29.37
C LEU A 197 -2.91 14.88 -28.53
N ASP A 198 -3.46 14.94 -27.32
CA ASP A 198 -3.21 16.05 -26.40
C ASP A 198 -1.69 16.26 -26.26
N PRO A 199 -1.17 17.49 -26.31
CA PRO A 199 0.26 17.75 -26.14
C PRO A 199 0.87 17.07 -24.91
N ALA A 200 0.16 17.04 -23.78
CA ALA A 200 0.63 16.37 -22.57
C ALA A 200 0.72 14.85 -22.75
N GLU A 201 -0.19 14.24 -23.52
CA GLU A 201 -0.15 12.80 -23.80
C GLU A 201 1.07 12.44 -24.69
N GLN A 202 1.46 13.30 -25.61
CA GLN A 202 2.65 13.10 -26.45
C GLN A 202 3.93 13.01 -25.61
N ASP A 203 4.08 13.88 -24.61
CA ASP A 203 5.26 13.91 -23.73
C ASP A 203 5.41 12.61 -22.94
N TYR A 204 4.30 12.08 -22.39
CA TYR A 204 4.30 10.78 -21.73
C TYR A 204 4.70 9.65 -22.67
N GLN A 205 4.12 9.62 -23.88
CA GLN A 205 4.44 8.58 -24.87
C GLN A 205 5.89 8.60 -25.31
N ASN A 206 6.47 9.78 -25.51
CA ASN A 206 7.87 9.94 -25.86
C ASN A 206 8.79 9.43 -24.75
N THR A 207 8.51 9.80 -23.50
CA THR A 207 9.24 9.32 -22.31
C THR A 207 9.19 7.80 -22.20
N ILE A 208 8.00 7.22 -22.30
CA ILE A 208 7.78 5.77 -22.25
C ILE A 208 8.52 5.05 -23.37
N ALA A 209 8.48 5.59 -24.60
CA ALA A 209 9.18 5.01 -25.74
C ALA A 209 10.70 5.03 -25.57
N GLY A 210 11.24 6.11 -25.01
CA GLY A 210 12.66 6.23 -24.64
C GLY A 210 13.07 5.17 -23.62
N LEU A 211 12.38 5.13 -22.47
CA LEU A 211 12.64 4.18 -21.39
C LEU A 211 12.48 2.72 -21.86
N SER A 212 11.41 2.42 -22.60
CA SER A 212 11.16 1.07 -23.13
C SER A 212 12.27 0.62 -24.07
N ARG A 213 12.84 1.52 -24.88
CA ARG A 213 13.94 1.19 -25.78
C ARG A 213 15.23 0.90 -25.00
N SER A 214 15.51 1.67 -23.95
CA SER A 214 16.66 1.44 -23.07
C SER A 214 16.60 0.06 -22.40
N LEU A 215 15.41 -0.36 -21.96
CA LEU A 215 15.25 -1.58 -21.18
C LEU A 215 15.18 -2.88 -22.00
N ARG A 216 14.99 -2.80 -23.32
CA ARG A 216 14.93 -3.98 -24.19
C ARG A 216 16.25 -4.75 -24.13
N GLY A 217 16.16 -6.03 -23.75
CA GLY A 217 17.31 -6.93 -23.61
C GLY A 217 18.07 -6.81 -22.29
N GLN A 218 17.80 -5.78 -21.46
CA GLN A 218 18.48 -5.57 -20.18
C GLN A 218 17.74 -6.22 -19.01
N LYS A 219 16.40 -6.33 -19.08
CA LYS A 219 15.59 -6.94 -17.99
C LYS A 219 16.01 -8.36 -17.66
N ASP A 220 16.44 -9.12 -18.66
CA ASP A 220 16.72 -10.56 -18.52
C ASP A 220 18.03 -10.85 -17.76
N GLY A 221 18.95 -9.87 -17.72
CA GLY A 221 20.21 -9.96 -17.00
C GLY A 221 20.21 -9.39 -15.58
N VAL A 222 19.18 -8.63 -15.21
CA VAL A 222 19.11 -7.89 -13.93
C VAL A 222 18.10 -8.49 -12.95
N MET A 223 16.97 -9.00 -13.44
CA MET A 223 15.87 -9.47 -12.60
C MET A 223 15.84 -11.00 -12.55
N ALA A 224 15.41 -11.58 -11.43
CA ALA A 224 15.16 -13.03 -11.34
C ALA A 224 13.94 -13.44 -12.20
N VAL A 225 13.81 -14.74 -12.53
CA VAL A 225 12.68 -15.25 -13.35
C VAL A 225 11.33 -14.87 -12.75
N SER A 226 11.17 -15.05 -11.43
CA SER A 226 9.94 -14.69 -10.71
C SER A 226 9.63 -13.20 -10.78
N GLU A 227 10.63 -12.34 -10.60
CA GLU A 227 10.48 -10.88 -10.68
C GLU A 227 10.10 -10.42 -12.10
N ARG A 228 10.64 -11.08 -13.14
CA ARG A 228 10.28 -10.78 -14.53
C ARG A 228 8.82 -11.11 -14.82
N ILE A 229 8.33 -12.23 -14.32
CA ILE A 229 6.92 -12.62 -14.47
C ILE A 229 6.02 -11.59 -13.79
N ALA A 230 6.35 -11.16 -12.58
CA ALA A 230 5.60 -10.13 -11.87
C ALA A 230 5.60 -8.79 -12.64
N PHE A 231 6.76 -8.35 -13.11
CA PHE A 231 6.89 -7.14 -13.93
C PHE A 231 6.07 -7.21 -15.22
N GLU A 232 6.10 -8.34 -15.93
CA GLU A 232 5.34 -8.54 -17.17
C GLU A 232 3.83 -8.50 -16.91
N ARG A 233 3.36 -9.11 -15.82
CA ARG A 233 1.97 -9.03 -15.38
C ARG A 233 1.55 -7.59 -15.09
N ASP A 234 2.35 -6.86 -14.32
CA ASP A 234 2.05 -5.48 -13.94
C ASP A 234 2.07 -4.56 -15.16
N MET A 235 3.01 -4.78 -16.09
CA MET A 235 3.08 -4.07 -17.36
C MET A 235 1.84 -4.33 -18.23
N ALA A 236 1.35 -5.57 -18.28
CA ALA A 236 0.13 -5.93 -19.01
C ALA A 236 -1.11 -5.23 -18.43
N LEU A 237 -1.21 -5.16 -17.10
CA LEU A 237 -2.31 -4.48 -16.41
C LEU A 237 -2.30 -2.98 -16.72
N VAL A 238 -1.14 -2.31 -16.59
CA VAL A 238 -1.02 -0.88 -16.88
C VAL A 238 -1.29 -0.58 -18.36
N ASN A 239 -0.81 -1.42 -19.28
CA ASN A 239 -1.11 -1.28 -20.71
C ASN A 239 -2.62 -1.38 -20.97
N ASN A 240 -3.30 -2.35 -20.36
CA ASN A 240 -4.75 -2.50 -20.50
C ASN A 240 -5.51 -1.28 -19.96
N ALA A 241 -5.08 -0.73 -18.83
CA ALA A 241 -5.66 0.49 -18.27
C ALA A 241 -5.48 1.68 -19.22
N ILE A 242 -4.27 1.88 -19.77
CA ILE A 242 -4.01 2.93 -20.76
C ILE A 242 -4.93 2.77 -21.97
N ASP A 243 -5.02 1.58 -22.55
CA ASP A 243 -5.84 1.35 -23.75
C ASP A 243 -7.32 1.63 -23.51
N LYS A 244 -7.86 1.14 -22.38
CA LYS A 244 -9.24 1.43 -21.96
C LYS A 244 -9.48 2.92 -21.77
N MET A 245 -8.58 3.61 -21.08
CA MET A 245 -8.76 5.03 -20.78
C MET A 245 -8.58 5.91 -22.00
N ARG A 246 -7.66 5.59 -22.92
CA ARG A 246 -7.55 6.28 -24.22
C ARG A 246 -8.84 6.15 -25.01
N GLU A 247 -9.45 4.97 -25.00
CA GLU A 247 -10.74 4.75 -25.66
C GLU A 247 -11.87 5.56 -25.03
N GLN A 248 -11.91 5.68 -23.69
CA GLN A 248 -12.89 6.53 -23.00
C GLN A 248 -12.68 8.01 -23.30
N VAL A 249 -11.45 8.50 -23.23
CA VAL A 249 -11.11 9.90 -23.57
C VAL A 249 -11.40 10.18 -25.05
N ARG A 250 -11.21 9.22 -25.95
CA ARG A 250 -11.57 9.36 -27.37
C ARG A 250 -13.08 9.46 -27.58
N LYS A 251 -13.88 8.74 -26.79
CA LYS A 251 -15.35 8.81 -26.83
C LYS A 251 -15.88 10.10 -26.20
N ASN A 252 -15.29 10.53 -25.09
CA ASN A 252 -15.66 11.75 -24.39
C ASN A 252 -14.41 12.57 -24.01
N PRO A 253 -13.94 13.47 -24.89
CA PRO A 253 -12.72 14.25 -24.66
C PRO A 253 -12.79 15.21 -23.46
N ASN A 254 -14.00 15.56 -23.02
CA ASN A 254 -14.24 16.47 -21.90
C ASN A 254 -14.38 15.75 -20.56
N ASP A 255 -14.25 14.42 -20.53
CA ASP A 255 -14.26 13.64 -19.29
C ASP A 255 -12.94 13.84 -18.53
N MET A 256 -12.96 14.75 -17.55
CA MET A 256 -11.80 15.08 -16.73
C MET A 256 -11.33 13.91 -15.87
N SER A 257 -12.25 13.09 -15.38
CA SER A 257 -11.92 11.91 -14.58
C SER A 257 -11.20 10.86 -15.43
N ALA A 258 -11.69 10.62 -16.64
CA ALA A 258 -11.04 9.69 -17.56
C ALA A 258 -9.62 10.13 -17.95
N ARG A 259 -9.43 11.43 -18.18
CA ARG A 259 -8.11 12.02 -18.45
C ARG A 259 -7.15 11.88 -17.26
N GLN A 260 -7.64 12.09 -16.05
CA GLN A 260 -6.82 11.95 -14.84
C GLN A 260 -6.33 10.51 -14.66
N VAL A 261 -7.21 9.53 -14.83
CA VAL A 261 -6.83 8.11 -14.74
C VAL A 261 -5.87 7.73 -15.87
N LEU A 262 -6.04 8.27 -17.07
CA LEU A 262 -5.12 8.07 -18.19
C LEU A 262 -3.70 8.55 -17.85
N TYR A 263 -3.55 9.79 -17.35
CA TYR A 263 -2.24 10.32 -16.97
C TYR A 263 -1.63 9.58 -15.78
N GLY A 264 -2.43 9.19 -14.79
CA GLY A 264 -1.97 8.33 -13.70
C GLY A 264 -1.43 6.98 -14.21
N SER A 265 -2.09 6.40 -15.21
CA SER A 265 -1.66 5.13 -15.83
C SER A 265 -0.35 5.29 -16.60
N TYR A 266 -0.15 6.42 -17.31
CA TYR A 266 1.13 6.74 -17.93
C TYR A 266 2.26 6.89 -16.91
N GLN A 267 2.01 7.59 -15.79
CA GLN A 267 2.99 7.73 -14.73
C GLN A 267 3.37 6.37 -14.14
N ASN A 268 2.39 5.51 -13.86
CA ASN A 268 2.65 4.17 -13.34
C ASN A 268 3.52 3.34 -14.30
N LYS A 269 3.32 3.49 -15.62
CA LYS A 269 4.16 2.82 -16.62
C LYS A 269 5.60 3.32 -16.59
N ILE A 270 5.80 4.64 -16.47
CA ILE A 270 7.13 5.25 -16.35
C ILE A 270 7.83 4.77 -15.08
N ASP A 271 7.14 4.77 -13.96
CA ASP A 271 7.67 4.32 -12.67
C ASP A 271 8.08 2.85 -12.73
N LEU A 272 7.24 2.00 -13.34
CA LEU A 272 7.54 0.59 -13.54
C LEU A 272 8.80 0.40 -14.41
N LEU A 273 8.94 1.15 -15.51
CA LEU A 273 10.15 1.12 -16.34
C LEU A 273 11.39 1.61 -15.56
N ASN A 274 11.28 2.71 -14.82
CA ASN A 274 12.37 3.25 -14.02
C ASN A 274 12.82 2.29 -12.92
N SER A 275 11.91 1.52 -12.31
CA SER A 275 12.26 0.54 -11.28
C SER A 275 13.27 -0.50 -11.78
N VAL A 276 13.16 -0.91 -13.05
CA VAL A 276 14.10 -1.86 -13.67
C VAL A 276 15.46 -1.19 -13.92
N SER A 277 15.45 0.06 -14.38
CA SER A 277 16.68 0.85 -14.58
C SER A 277 17.43 1.07 -13.27
N GLN A 278 16.74 1.41 -12.19
CA GLN A 278 17.36 1.60 -10.87
C GLN A 278 17.94 0.30 -10.32
N LYS A 279 17.21 -0.81 -10.46
CA LYS A 279 17.75 -2.14 -10.10
C LYS A 279 19.01 -2.46 -10.89
N GLN A 280 19.09 -2.07 -12.16
CA GLN A 280 20.29 -2.26 -12.97
C GLN A 280 21.48 -1.46 -12.43
N GLU A 281 21.29 -0.17 -12.13
CA GLU A 281 22.36 0.66 -11.55
C GLU A 281 22.88 0.06 -10.25
N LEU A 282 21.99 -0.44 -9.40
CA LEU A 282 22.36 -1.14 -8.17
C LEU A 282 23.19 -2.39 -8.47
N VAL A 283 22.72 -3.27 -9.38
CA VAL A 283 23.44 -4.49 -9.76
C VAL A 283 24.79 -4.17 -10.42
N ALA A 284 24.88 -3.10 -11.20
CA ALA A 284 26.12 -2.64 -11.82
C ALA A 284 27.10 -2.08 -10.78
N SER A 285 26.62 -1.38 -9.75
CA SER A 285 27.44 -0.83 -8.66
C SER A 285 28.04 -1.90 -7.74
N LEU A 286 27.46 -3.11 -7.73
CA LEU A 286 27.89 -4.24 -6.92
C LEU A 286 28.88 -5.18 -7.65
N ARG A 287 29.15 -4.93 -8.94
CA ARG A 287 30.18 -5.64 -9.72
C ARG A 287 31.47 -4.85 -9.76
#